data_AF-A0A7C1DU60-F1
#
_entry.id   AF-A0A7C1DU60-F1
#
_cell.length_a   1.000
_cell.length_b   1.000
_cell.length_c   1.000
_cell.angle_alpha   90.00
_cell.angle_beta   90.00
_cell.angle_gamma   90.00
#
_symmetry.space_group_name_H-M   'P 1'
#
loop_
_entity.id
_entity.type
_entity.pdbx_description
1 polymer ?
#
loop_
_entity_poly.entity_id
_entity_poly.type
_entity_poly.pdbx_seq_one_letter_code
_entity_poly.pdbx_strand_id
1 'polypeptide(L)'
;MSIKDIPQYRKLYEQLRKLIEDGVYNKGDLLPSENELCAVHNLTRPTVRNAMDMLVNEGFITRHQGKGSIVQGKPKGIGILSLTGTTSAIGQENLTTRIIVKPYIR
;
A
#
# COMPACT_ATOMS: atom_id res chain seq x y z
N MET A 1 8.51 6.49 -33.02
CA MET A 1 7.95 5.77 -31.85
C MET A 1 9.07 5.60 -30.81
N SER A 2 9.36 6.62 -30.01
CA SER A 2 10.49 6.59 -29.04
C SER A 2 10.02 6.07 -27.69
N ILE A 3 10.48 4.87 -27.31
CA ILE A 3 10.24 4.22 -26.01
C ILE A 3 11.21 4.80 -24.94
N LYS A 4 11.37 6.13 -24.93
CA LYS A 4 12.17 6.95 -24.00
C LYS A 4 11.18 7.66 -23.07
N ASP A 5 11.21 7.62 -21.75
CA ASP A 5 12.16 7.21 -20.73
C ASP A 5 11.30 6.85 -19.51
N ILE A 6 10.90 5.58 -19.33
CA ILE A 6 10.21 5.21 -18.08
C ILE A 6 11.22 5.40 -16.95
N PRO A 7 10.91 6.24 -15.93
CA PRO A 7 11.85 6.51 -14.85
C PRO A 7 12.29 5.21 -14.18
N GLN A 8 13.57 5.12 -13.81
CA GLN A 8 14.15 3.91 -13.24
C GLN A 8 13.43 3.46 -11.96
N TYR A 9 12.99 4.41 -11.12
CA TYR A 9 12.19 4.11 -9.93
C TYR A 9 10.85 3.45 -10.29
N ARG A 10 10.23 3.87 -11.40
CA ARG A 10 8.96 3.32 -11.88
C ARG A 10 9.14 1.91 -12.40
N LYS A 11 10.23 1.64 -13.12
CA LYS A 11 10.58 0.26 -13.54
C LYS A 11 10.75 -0.67 -12.35
N LEU A 12 11.48 -0.23 -11.32
CA LEU A 12 11.66 -1.01 -10.10
C LEU A 12 10.34 -1.25 -9.36
N TYR A 13 9.50 -0.21 -9.24
CA TYR A 13 8.16 -0.33 -8.65
C TYR A 13 7.31 -1.38 -9.39
N GLU A 14 7.23 -1.33 -10.72
CA GLU A 14 6.44 -2.28 -11.52
C GLU A 14 6.95 -3.71 -11.35
N GLN A 15 8.28 -3.90 -11.30
CA GLN A 15 8.89 -5.21 -11.03
C GLN A 15 8.50 -5.75 -9.65
N LEU A 16 8.68 -4.95 -8.60
CA LEU A 16 8.36 -5.37 -7.23
C LEU A 16 6.86 -5.62 -7.05
N ARG A 17 6.01 -4.75 -7.61
CA ARG A 17 4.57 -4.93 -7.62
C ARG A 17 4.19 -6.24 -8.27
N LYS A 18 4.74 -6.53 -9.45
CA LYS A 18 4.46 -7.77 -10.17
C LYS A 18 4.89 -9.00 -9.36
N LEU A 19 6.04 -8.95 -8.68
CA LEU A 19 6.48 -10.05 -7.80
C LEU A 19 5.52 -10.29 -6.62
N ILE A 20 4.93 -9.22 -6.07
CA ILE A 20 3.90 -9.32 -5.03
C ILE A 20 2.59 -9.86 -5.61
N GLU A 21 2.19 -9.43 -6.81
CA GLU A 21 0.98 -9.90 -7.50
C GLU A 21 1.09 -11.37 -7.96
N ASP A 22 2.28 -11.78 -8.42
CA ASP A 22 2.60 -13.15 -8.82
C ASP A 22 2.76 -14.10 -7.62
N GLY A 23 2.71 -13.57 -6.38
CA GLY A 23 2.80 -14.36 -5.15
C GLY A 23 4.22 -14.81 -4.78
N VAL A 24 5.26 -14.24 -5.41
CA VAL A 24 6.66 -14.45 -5.01
C VAL A 24 6.89 -13.89 -3.60
N TYR A 25 6.26 -12.75 -3.31
CA TYR A 25 6.23 -12.16 -1.98
C TYR A 25 4.81 -12.23 -1.43
N ASN A 26 4.62 -13.00 -0.36
CA ASN A 26 3.33 -13.17 0.28
C ASN A 26 3.09 -12.10 1.34
N LYS A 27 1.82 -11.92 1.71
CA LYS A 27 1.46 -11.02 2.80
C LYS A 27 2.14 -11.46 4.10
N GLY A 28 2.86 -10.53 4.72
CA GLY A 28 3.65 -10.75 5.93
C GLY A 28 5.14 -10.97 5.65
N ASP A 29 5.53 -11.24 4.40
CA ASP A 29 6.93 -11.38 4.04
C ASP A 29 7.66 -10.03 4.12
N LEU A 30 8.97 -10.12 4.34
CA LEU A 30 9.85 -8.96 4.35
C LEU A 30 10.41 -8.74 2.95
N LEU A 31 10.25 -7.53 2.42
CA LEU A 31 11.01 -7.13 1.24
C LEU A 31 12.49 -6.96 1.59
N PRO A 32 13.38 -7.18 0.60
CA PRO A 32 14.77 -6.81 0.72
C PRO A 32 14.95 -5.33 1.07
N SER A 33 16.01 -5.04 1.79
CA SER A 33 16.36 -3.69 2.24
C SER A 33 16.69 -2.76 1.05
N GLU A 34 16.63 -1.45 1.29
CA GLU A 34 17.03 -0.46 0.27
C GLU A 34 18.44 -0.73 -0.26
N ASN A 35 19.37 -1.16 0.61
CA ASN A 35 20.75 -1.44 0.22
C ASN A 35 20.85 -2.67 -0.69
N GLU A 36 20.13 -3.75 -0.38
CA GLU A 36 20.10 -4.96 -1.21
C GLU A 36 19.46 -4.67 -2.58
N LEU A 37 18.36 -3.93 -2.61
CA LEU A 37 17.72 -3.51 -3.85
C LEU A 37 18.64 -2.62 -4.71
N CYS A 38 19.43 -1.74 -4.07
CA CYS A 38 20.44 -0.95 -4.79
C CYS A 38 21.51 -1.86 -5.42
N ALA A 39 21.97 -2.90 -4.71
CA ALA A 39 22.99 -3.82 -5.19
C ALA A 39 22.47 -4.72 -6.32
N VAL A 40 21.26 -5.26 -6.19
CA VAL A 40 20.66 -6.19 -7.18
C VAL A 40 20.28 -5.46 -8.46
N HIS A 41 19.70 -4.27 -8.36
CA HIS A 41 19.22 -3.51 -9.52
C HIS A 41 20.23 -2.48 -10.04
N ASN A 42 21.38 -2.34 -9.37
CA ASN A 42 22.42 -1.36 -9.67
C ASN A 42 21.87 0.08 -9.79
N LEU A 43 20.95 0.42 -8.88
CA LEU A 43 20.26 1.71 -8.81
C LEU A 43 20.74 2.54 -7.62
N THR A 44 20.53 3.85 -7.70
CA THR A 44 20.87 4.75 -6.60
C THR A 44 19.86 4.64 -5.45
N ARG A 45 20.31 4.84 -4.20
CA ARG A 45 19.46 4.88 -3.00
C ARG A 45 18.21 5.76 -3.15
N PRO A 46 18.27 7.01 -3.65
CA PRO A 46 17.07 7.82 -3.83
C PRO A 46 16.09 7.21 -4.84
N THR A 47 16.58 6.56 -5.91
CA THR A 47 15.71 5.87 -6.89
C THR A 47 14.97 4.69 -6.26
N VAL A 48 15.69 3.85 -5.49
CA VAL A 48 15.10 2.71 -4.79
C VAL A 48 14.10 3.17 -3.73
N ARG A 49 14.45 4.20 -2.96
CA ARG A 49 13.56 4.80 -1.96
C ARG A 49 12.27 5.30 -2.58
N ASN A 50 12.34 6.01 -3.71
CA ASN A 50 11.14 6.48 -4.42
C ASN A 50 10.25 5.31 -4.85
N ALA A 51 10.82 4.22 -5.37
CA ALA A 51 10.05 3.03 -5.74
C ALA A 51 9.37 2.38 -4.52
N MET A 52 10.11 2.28 -3.40
CA MET A 52 9.58 1.76 -2.15
C MET A 52 8.51 2.68 -1.55
N ASP A 53 8.66 4.00 -1.65
CA ASP A 53 7.65 4.97 -1.19
C ASP A 53 6.36 4.84 -2.01
N MET A 54 6.44 4.60 -3.32
CA MET A 54 5.27 4.32 -4.16
C MET A 54 4.55 3.04 -3.74
N LEU A 55 5.28 1.96 -3.48
CA LEU A 55 4.69 0.71 -2.97
C LEU A 55 3.99 0.90 -1.62
N VAL A 56 4.54 1.76 -0.75
CA VAL A 56 3.91 2.11 0.53
C VAL A 56 2.64 2.92 0.31
N ASN A 57 2.70 3.94 -0.57
CA ASN A 57 1.58 4.83 -0.86
C ASN A 57 0.38 4.06 -1.43
N GLU A 58 0.64 3.12 -2.33
CA GLU A 58 -0.38 2.26 -2.91
C GLU A 58 -0.83 1.11 -1.98
N GLY A 59 -0.21 0.96 -0.82
CA GLY A 59 -0.62 -0.02 0.20
C GLY A 59 -0.19 -1.46 -0.09
N PHE A 60 0.75 -1.68 -1.02
CA PHE A 60 1.33 -3.01 -1.26
C PHE A 60 2.27 -3.43 -0.11
N ILE A 61 2.93 -2.46 0.52
CA ILE A 61 3.91 -2.70 1.59
C ILE A 61 3.73 -1.69 2.74
N THR A 62 4.24 -2.01 3.92
CA THR A 62 4.27 -1.12 5.09
C THR A 62 5.66 -1.10 5.70
N ARG A 63 6.15 0.08 6.05
CA ARG A 63 7.42 0.23 6.76
C ARG A 63 7.22 0.07 8.26
N HIS A 64 8.02 -0.78 8.88
CA HIS A 64 8.10 -0.91 10.33
C HIS A 64 9.50 -0.53 10.79
N GLN A 65 9.60 0.43 11.71
CA GLN A 65 10.90 0.83 12.26
C GLN A 65 11.61 -0.37 12.88
N GLY A 66 12.88 -0.58 12.50
CA GLY A 66 13.72 -1.67 12.98
C GLY A 66 13.44 -3.06 12.39
N LYS A 67 12.33 -3.28 11.66
CA LYS A 67 12.01 -4.59 11.05
C LYS A 67 12.08 -4.61 9.52
N GLY A 68 12.05 -3.45 8.87
CA GLY A 68 12.11 -3.34 7.41
C GLY A 68 10.74 -3.09 6.78
N SER A 69 10.58 -3.51 5.53
CA SER A 69 9.34 -3.31 4.76
C SER A 69 8.57 -4.63 4.67
N ILE A 70 7.34 -4.65 5.20
CA ILE A 70 6.49 -5.85 5.25
C ILE A 70 5.46 -5.76 4.12
N VAL A 71 5.29 -6.84 3.36
CA VAL A 71 4.31 -6.97 2.28
C VAL A 71 2.90 -7.04 2.90
N GLN A 72 1.99 -6.19 2.45
CA GLN A 72 0.57 -6.25 2.82
C GLN A 72 -0.28 -7.00 1.78
N GLY A 73 0.24 -7.17 0.56
CA GLY A 73 -0.47 -7.75 -0.59
C GLY A 73 -1.32 -6.70 -1.32
N LYS A 74 -2.21 -7.15 -2.21
CA LYS A 74 -3.12 -6.24 -2.94
C LYS A 74 -3.90 -5.40 -1.93
N PRO A 75 -3.88 -4.05 -2.03
CA PRO A 75 -4.60 -3.20 -1.12
C PRO A 75 -6.08 -3.59 -1.18
N LYS A 76 -6.59 -4.15 -0.08
CA LYS A 76 -8.03 -4.30 0.10
C LYS A 76 -8.53 -2.87 0.22
N GLY A 77 -9.09 -2.35 -0.87
CA GLY A 77 -9.67 -1.01 -0.87
C GLY A 77 -10.46 -0.84 0.41
N ILE A 78 -10.15 0.20 1.16
CA ILE A 78 -10.98 0.65 2.26
C ILE A 78 -12.31 1.03 1.59
N GLY A 79 -13.18 0.03 1.45
CA GLY A 79 -14.57 0.27 1.17
C GLY A 79 -15.07 1.22 2.26
N ILE A 80 -16.07 2.01 1.91
CA ILE A 80 -16.77 3.03 2.71
C ILE A 80 -17.25 2.53 4.11
N LEU A 81 -16.90 1.30 4.51
CA LEU A 81 -17.28 0.60 5.75
C LEU A 81 -16.09 0.24 6.67
N SER A 82 -14.82 0.60 6.36
CA SER A 82 -13.71 0.29 7.29
C SER A 82 -13.66 1.30 8.44
N LEU A 83 -14.30 0.87 9.53
CA LEU A 83 -14.63 1.49 10.81
C LEU A 83 -13.47 2.15 11.61
N THR A 84 -12.53 2.88 11.02
CA THR A 84 -11.38 3.42 11.79
C THR A 84 -11.02 4.89 11.52
N GLY A 85 -11.72 5.65 10.66
CA GLY A 85 -11.26 7.04 10.48
C GLY A 85 -12.08 7.99 9.63
N THR A 86 -13.39 8.12 9.83
CA THR A 86 -14.20 9.10 9.09
C THR A 86 -14.94 10.06 10.00
N THR A 87 -14.22 11.03 10.59
CA THR A 87 -14.85 12.26 11.10
C THR A 87 -14.91 13.37 10.04
N SER A 88 -14.09 13.30 8.98
CA SER A 88 -13.99 14.40 7.99
C SER A 88 -14.70 14.15 6.66
N ALA A 89 -15.26 12.96 6.44
CA ALA A 89 -15.78 12.55 5.12
C ALA A 89 -17.31 12.36 5.06
N ILE A 90 -18.07 12.80 6.07
CA ILE A 90 -19.54 12.75 6.01
C ILE A 90 -20.13 14.05 5.45
N GLY A 91 -19.83 14.32 4.19
CA GLY A 91 -20.63 15.22 3.37
C GLY A 91 -21.82 14.45 2.83
N GLN A 92 -23.01 14.78 3.35
CA GLN A 92 -24.37 14.48 2.85
C GLN A 92 -24.54 13.22 1.99
N GLU A 93 -25.24 12.20 2.48
CA GLU A 93 -26.41 11.61 1.80
C GLU A 93 -27.33 10.91 2.83
N ASN A 94 -28.64 10.96 2.55
CA ASN A 94 -29.79 10.64 3.41
C ASN A 94 -29.77 9.25 4.09
N LEU A 95 -29.14 9.13 5.27
CA LEU A 95 -29.27 7.93 6.10
C LEU A 95 -30.61 7.95 6.86
N THR A 96 -31.60 7.24 6.31
CA THR A 96 -32.89 7.04 6.98
C THR A 96 -32.77 5.91 8.00
N THR A 97 -32.42 6.25 9.24
CA THR A 97 -32.36 5.29 10.34
C THR A 97 -33.76 4.97 10.86
N ARG A 98 -34.19 3.71 10.78
CA ARG A 98 -35.38 3.21 11.50
C ARG A 98 -34.92 2.41 12.72
N ILE A 99 -35.37 2.83 13.90
CA ILE A 99 -35.12 2.13 15.16
C ILE A 99 -36.00 0.86 15.18
N ILE A 100 -35.39 -0.31 15.03
CA ILE A 100 -36.09 -1.60 15.01
C ILE A 100 -36.45 -2.06 16.44
N VAL A 101 -35.63 -1.70 17.43
CA VAL A 101 -35.87 -2.04 18.83
C VAL A 101 -35.44 -0.87 19.72
N LYS A 102 -36.32 -0.48 20.64
CA LYS A 102 -36.05 0.60 21.60
C LYS A 102 -35.08 0.06 22.67
N PRO A 103 -33.93 0.71 22.91
CA PRO A 103 -33.04 0.29 23.98
C PRO A 103 -33.70 0.56 25.33
N TYR A 104 -33.77 -0.48 26.16
CA TYR A 104 -34.30 -0.39 27.52
C TYR A 104 -33.15 -0.07 28.47
N ILE A 105 -33.19 1.11 29.09
CA ILE A 105 -32.25 1.52 30.13
C ILE A 105 -32.87 1.09 31.46
N ARG A 106 -32.15 0.27 32.22
CA ARG A 106 -32.56 -0.25 33.53
C ARG A 106 -32.17 0.72 34.63
#